data_AF-A0A4U1CE77-F1
#
_entry.id   AF-A0A4U1CE77-F1
#
_cell.length_a   1.000
_cell.length_b   1.000
_cell.length_c   1.000
_cell.angle_alpha   90.00
_cell.angle_beta   90.00
_cell.angle_gamma   90.00
#
_symmetry.space_group_name_H-M   'P 1'
#
loop_
_entity.id
_entity.type
_entity.pdbx_description
1 polymer ?
#
loop_
_entity_poly.entity_id
_entity_poly.type
_entity_poly.pdbx_seq_one_letter_code
_entity_poly.pdbx_strand_id
1 'polypeptide(L)' 'MGLTYTIKNQEGQYFITCTVHQWIDVFTKEVYKEILLDSIRHCQENKGLQVYGWVLMIFAVRDVKRSASRT' A
#
# COMPACT_ATOMS: atom_id res chain seq x y z
N MET A 1 -13.79 -0.34 15.34
CA MET A 1 -13.95 1.12 15.10
C MET A 1 -12.62 1.68 14.65
N GLY A 2 -12.50 2.11 13.39
CA GLY A 2 -11.37 2.90 12.92
C GLY A 2 -11.63 4.39 13.15
N LEU A 3 -10.62 5.16 13.54
CA LEU A 3 -10.69 6.61 13.62
C LEU A 3 -10.71 7.16 12.18
N THR A 4 -11.88 7.56 11.69
CA THR A 4 -12.01 8.22 10.39
C THR A 4 -11.69 9.70 10.54
N TYR A 5 -10.59 10.15 9.92
CA TYR A 5 -10.24 11.57 9.86
C TYR A 5 -10.53 12.11 8.46
N THR A 6 -11.39 13.14 8.38
CA THR A 6 -11.67 13.86 7.14
C THR A 6 -10.71 15.04 7.02
N ILE A 7 -10.00 15.10 5.90
CA ILE A 7 -9.09 16.21 5.58
C ILE A 7 -9.91 17.50 5.41
N LYS A 8 -9.74 18.44 6.36
CA LYS A 8 -10.45 19.74 6.34
C LYS A 8 -9.70 20.82 5.56
N ASN A 9 -8.37 20.77 5.56
CA ASN A 9 -7.53 21.71 4.83
C ASN A 9 -6.88 20.96 3.66
N GLN A 10 -7.22 21.28 2.41
CA GLN A 10 -6.67 20.58 1.25
C GLN A 10 -5.24 21.02 0.89
N GLU A 11 -4.76 22.13 1.47
CA GLU A 11 -3.38 22.62 1.29
C GLU A 11 -2.42 22.11 2.39
N GLY A 12 -2.97 21.42 3.41
CA GLY A 12 -2.18 20.83 4.48
C GLY A 12 -1.37 19.61 4.01
N GLN A 13 -0.21 19.39 4.61
CA GLN A 13 0.55 18.15 4.41
C GLN A 13 0.00 17.05 5.33
N TYR A 14 -0.37 15.91 4.74
CA TYR A 14 -0.90 14.76 5.46
C TYR A 14 -0.06 13.52 5.22
N PHE A 15 0.16 12.75 6.28
CA PHE A 15 0.73 11.42 6.18
C PHE A 15 -0.40 10.39 6.17
N ILE A 16 -0.47 9.59 5.11
CA ILE A 16 -1.50 8.56 4.93
C ILE A 16 -0.81 7.20 4.87
N THR A 17 -1.28 6.27 5.70
CA THR A 17 -0.85 4.87 5.66
C THR A 17 -2.01 4.00 5.17
N CYS A 18 -1.77 3.25 4.10
CA CYS A 18 -2.72 2.27 3.57
C CYS A 18 -2.15 0.86 3.80
N THR A 19 -2.95 -0.04 4.37
CA THR A 19 -2.59 -1.45 4.55
C THR A 19 -3.42 -2.33 3.63
N VAL A 20 -2.79 -3.39 3.08
CA VAL A 20 -3.50 -4.36 2.24
C VAL A 20 -4.44 -5.18 3.11
N HIS A 21 -5.71 -5.26 2.70
CA HIS A 21 -6.70 -6.05 3.41
C HIS A 21 -6.34 -7.55 3.33
N GLN A 22 -6.51 -8.27 4.45
CA GLN A 22 -6.26 -9.72 4.55
C GLN A 22 -4.81 -10.18 4.27
N TRP A 23 -3.81 -9.29 4.30
CA TRP A 23 -2.39 -9.67 4.12
C TRP A 23 -2.12 -10.41 2.80
N ILE A 24 -2.95 -10.18 1.78
CA ILE A 24 -2.76 -10.74 0.46
C ILE A 24 -1.53 -10.07 -0.16
N ASP A 25 -0.61 -10.86 -0.68
CA ASP A 25 0.59 -10.35 -1.32
C ASP A 25 0.29 -9.85 -2.74
N VAL A 26 -0.37 -8.69 -2.83
CA VAL A 26 -0.71 -8.03 -4.10
C VAL A 26 0.52 -7.43 -4.75
N PHE A 27 1.52 -7.02 -3.95
CA PHE A 27 2.69 -6.31 -4.46
C PHE A 27 3.85 -7.21 -4.88
N THR A 28 3.68 -8.53 -4.88
CA THR A 28 4.65 -9.45 -5.51
C THR A 28 4.76 -9.25 -7.01
N LYS A 29 3.64 -9.02 -7.70
CA LYS A 29 3.66 -8.84 -9.16
C LYS A 29 3.90 -7.37 -9.52
N GLU A 30 4.79 -7.17 -10.49
CA GLU A 30 5.13 -5.84 -10.99
C GLU A 30 3.93 -5.09 -11.56
N VAL A 31 3.04 -5.81 -12.27
CA VAL A 31 1.79 -5.27 -12.84
C VAL A 31 0.96 -4.50 -11.81
N TYR A 32 0.84 -5.00 -10.57
CA TYR A 32 0.07 -4.31 -9.54
C TYR A 32 0.77 -3.05 -9.01
N LYS A 33 2.11 -3.04 -9.01
CA LYS A 33 2.88 -1.84 -8.66
C LYS A 33 2.71 -0.78 -9.73
N GLU A 34 2.75 -1.15 -11.01
CA GLU A 34 2.52 -0.23 -12.12
C GLU A 34 1.12 0.40 -12.08
N ILE A 35 0.08 -0.41 -11.86
CA ILE A 35 -1.30 0.11 -11.72
C ILE A 35 -1.40 1.11 -10.56
N LEU A 36 -0.74 0.83 -9.43
CA LEU A 36 -0.72 1.76 -8.29
C LEU A 36 -0.01 3.07 -8.65
N LEU A 37 1.14 2.99 -9.31
CA LEU A 37 1.91 4.15 -9.75
C LEU A 37 1.13 5.00 -10.75
N ASP A 38 0.49 4.38 -11.73
CA ASP A 38 -0.34 5.06 -12.72
C ASP A 38 -1.56 5.71 -12.07
N SER A 39 -2.16 5.06 -11.06
CA SER A 39 -3.25 5.66 -10.28
C SER A 39 -2.79 6.91 -9.52
N ILE A 40 -1.58 6.87 -8.93
CA ILE A 40 -0.98 8.02 -8.24
C ILE A 40 -0.69 9.15 -9.23
N ARG A 41 -0.05 8.84 -10.37
CA ARG A 41 0.23 9.82 -11.43
C ARG A 41 -1.03 10.47 -11.95
N HIS A 42 -2.06 9.67 -12.22
CA HIS A 42 -3.37 10.18 -12.63
C HIS A 42 -3.95 11.15 -11.58
N CYS A 43 -3.81 10.84 -10.29
CA CYS A 43 -4.25 11.73 -9.21
C CYS A 43 -3.38 12.99 -9.08
N GLN A 44 -2.08 12.92 -9.37
CA GLN A 44 -1.21 14.10 -9.42
C GLN A 44 -1.64 15.06 -10.53
N GLU A 45 -1.88 14.54 -11.73
CA GLU A 45 -2.22 15.33 -12.92
C GLU A 45 -3.65 15.88 -12.89
N ASN A 46 -4.63 15.06 -12.49
CA ASN A 46 -6.05 15.40 -12.63
C ASN A 46 -6.69 15.92 -11.34
N LYS A 47 -6.12 15.58 -10.18
CA LYS A 47 -6.67 15.96 -8.86
C LYS A 47 -5.77 16.92 -8.08
N GLY A 48 -4.60 17.28 -8.62
CA GLY A 48 -3.64 18.14 -7.94
C GLY A 48 -3.04 17.52 -6.69
N LEU A 49 -3.02 16.18 -6.58
CA LEU A 49 -2.45 15.49 -5.42
C LEU A 49 -0.94 15.71 -5.39
N GLN A 50 -0.41 16.39 -4.38
CA GLN A 50 1.04 16.56 -4.20
C GLN A 50 1.61 15.45 -3.31
N VAL A 51 2.38 14.54 -3.90
CA VAL A 51 3.04 13.44 -3.19
C VAL A 51 4.53 13.77 -3.02
N TYR A 52 4.96 14.04 -1.79
CA TYR A 52 6.37 14.34 -1.48
C TYR A 52 7.25 13.09 -1.42
N GLY A 53 6.67 11.95 -1.07
CA GLY A 53 7.35 10.67 -1.00
C GLY A 53 6.38 9.55 -0.66
N TRP A 54 6.68 8.34 -1.14
CA TRP A 54 5.91 7.14 -0.81
C TRP A 54 6.88 5.98 -0.57
N VAL A 55 6.47 5.08 0.31
CA VAL A 55 7.19 3.83 0.58
C VAL A 55 6.19 2.70 0.43
N LEU A 56 6.51 1.72 -0.40
CA LEU A 56 5.71 0.51 -0.56
C LEU A 56 6.41 -0.64 0.14
N MET A 57 5.80 -1.11 1.22
CA MET A 57 6.31 -2.24 2.00
C MET A 57 5.75 -3.54 1.43
N ILE A 58 6.61 -4.37 0.85
CA ILE A 58 6.27 -5.73 0.40
C ILE A 58 6.60 -6.68 1.53
N PHE A 59 5.59 -7.33 2.11
CA PHE A 59 5.78 -8.38 3.10
C PHE A 59 5.42 -9.72 2.47
N ALA A 60 6.43 -10.52 2.17
CA ALA A 60 6.25 -11.87 1.66
C ALA A 60 6.25 -12.85 2.84
N VAL A 61 5.10 -13.47 3.12
CA VAL A 61 5.02 -14.63 4.02
C VAL A 61 5.57 -15.84 3.28
N ARG A 62 6.80 -16.27 3.62
CA ARG A 62 7.28 -17.60 3.24
C ARG A 62 6.82 -18.60 4.30
N ASP A 63 5.84 -19.43 3.95
CA ASP A 63 5.37 -20.53 4.79
C ASP A 63 6.53 -21.52 5.02
N VAL A 64 7.05 -21.59 6.25
CA VAL A 64 8.02 -22.61 6.65
C VAL A 64 7.24 -23.81 7.17
N LYS A 65 7.02 -24.80 6.30
CA LYS A 65 6.51 -26.10 6.73
C LYS A 65 7.65 -26.90 7.34
N ARG A 66 7.62 -27.08 8.66
CA ARG A 66 8.47 -28.07 9.34
C ARG A 66 7.84 -29.44 9.14
N SER A 67 8.43 -30.26 8.27
CA SER A 67 8.13 -31.69 8.23
C SER A 67 8.72 -32.32 9.49
N ALA A 68 7.86 -32.80 10.39
CA ALA A 68 8.29 -33.64 11.50
C ALA A 68 8.61 -35.03 10.93
N SER A 69 9.88 -35.32 10.72
CA SER A 69 10.37 -36.67 10.49
C SER A 69 10.14 -37.47 11.78
N ARG A 70 9.14 -38.36 11.74
CA ARG A 70 8.85 -39.33 12.79
C ARG A 70 9.80 -40.51 12.58
N THR A 71 10.86 -40.61 13.37
CA THR A 71 11.61 -41.86 13.61
C THR A 71 12.24 -41.78 14.99
#